data_AF-X1DRR6-F1
#
_entry.id   AF-X1DRR6-F1
#
_cell.length_a   1.000
_cell.length_b   1.000
_cell.length_c   1.000
_cell.angle_alpha   90.00
_cell.angle_beta   90.00
_cell.angle_gamma   90.00
#
_symmetry.space_group_name_H-M   'P 1'
#
loop_
_entity.id
_entity.type
_entity.pdbx_description
1 polymer ?
#
loop_
_entity_poly.entity_id
_entity_poly.type
_entity_poly.pdbx_seq_one_letter_code
_entity_poly.pdbx_strand_id
1 'polypeptide(L)'
;DDLLYELKESKAKTVICSYRRLDRINEIKDKVKIQNLIYTPVAIFPDYALPDMEKIPDAYLLTDLIEKNEPNPPAVTINAKEDLALLPFTGGTTGVPKGTMLTHFNITSNIKQSIQWFLNPLKSSVRGKSASLICVPVYHAYGLWAVHASVSWGLRMILVDARDIDQIASIIKKKRPFSVYGVPTHYMELLKTDIRKMPILYISGAAALPPSVAETFEKKTGVPMTEGYGMTETSPLTHINISAISKVTRFMAEVKRSIGVPVPDTEVKLIDIETGEEAAI
;
A
#
# COMPACT_ATOMS: atom_id res chain seq x y z
N ASP A 1 14.14 -13.26 -14.65
CA ASP A 1 15.42 -12.90 -14.02
C ASP A 1 15.26 -12.15 -12.71
N ASP A 2 14.47 -11.08 -12.63
CA ASP A 2 14.28 -10.29 -11.39
C ASP A 2 13.87 -11.14 -10.18
N LEU A 3 12.84 -11.98 -10.32
CA LEU A 3 12.39 -12.85 -9.23
C LEU A 3 13.48 -13.84 -8.76
N LEU A 4 14.28 -14.35 -9.70
CA LEU A 4 15.39 -15.24 -9.36
C LEU A 4 16.47 -14.47 -8.58
N TYR A 5 16.77 -13.24 -9.02
CA TYR A 5 17.70 -12.36 -8.33
C TYR A 5 17.21 -12.05 -6.91
N GLU A 6 15.97 -11.61 -6.74
CA GLU A 6 15.39 -11.26 -5.44
C GLU A 6 15.38 -12.47 -4.47
N LEU A 7 15.03 -13.67 -4.95
CA LEU A 7 15.06 -14.89 -4.13
C LEU A 7 16.48 -15.28 -3.71
N LYS A 8 17.48 -15.09 -4.58
CA LYS A 8 18.89 -15.32 -4.23
C LYS A 8 19.39 -14.31 -3.21
N GLU A 9 19.13 -13.03 -3.44
CA GLU A 9 19.62 -11.93 -2.61
C GLU A 9 18.96 -11.94 -1.23
N SER A 10 17.65 -12.14 -1.16
CA SER A 10 16.91 -12.27 0.11
C SER A 10 17.22 -13.55 0.88
N LYS A 11 17.79 -14.57 0.22
CA LYS A 11 18.00 -15.92 0.77
C LYS A 11 16.69 -16.53 1.31
N ALA A 12 15.57 -16.26 0.64
CA ALA A 12 14.26 -16.75 1.03
C ALA A 12 14.24 -18.28 1.13
N LYS A 13 13.81 -18.80 2.29
CA LYS A 13 13.64 -20.26 2.53
C LYS A 13 12.23 -20.74 2.24
N THR A 14 11.25 -19.84 2.25
CA THR A 14 9.84 -20.16 2.04
C THR A 14 9.29 -19.20 0.99
N VAL A 15 8.55 -19.74 0.03
CA VAL A 15 7.82 -18.95 -0.97
C VAL A 15 6.34 -19.21 -0.82
N ILE A 16 5.56 -18.13 -0.73
CA ILE A 16 4.10 -18.17 -0.78
C ILE A 16 3.66 -17.50 -2.08
N CYS A 17 2.96 -18.22 -2.96
CA CYS A 17 2.54 -17.68 -4.26
C CYS A 17 1.09 -18.03 -4.60
N SER A 18 0.49 -17.30 -5.53
CA SER A 18 -0.76 -17.75 -6.15
C SER A 18 -0.50 -19.02 -6.96
N TYR A 19 -1.45 -19.96 -6.99
CA TYR A 19 -1.41 -21.11 -7.90
C TYR A 19 -1.11 -20.69 -9.35
N ARG A 20 -1.63 -19.53 -9.80
CA ARG A 20 -1.37 -18.97 -11.14
C ARG A 20 0.09 -18.62 -11.42
N ARG A 21 0.93 -18.53 -10.39
CA ARG A 21 2.34 -18.16 -10.49
C ARG A 21 3.26 -19.33 -10.19
N LEU A 22 2.70 -20.52 -9.98
CA LEU A 22 3.45 -21.70 -9.59
C LEU A 22 4.46 -22.12 -10.66
N ASP A 23 4.09 -22.11 -11.94
CA ASP A 23 5.00 -22.48 -13.04
C ASP A 23 6.24 -21.59 -13.06
N ARG A 24 6.05 -20.27 -12.86
CA ARG A 24 7.16 -19.32 -12.75
C ARG A 24 8.09 -19.61 -11.56
N ILE A 25 7.57 -20.17 -10.47
CA ILE A 25 8.40 -20.65 -9.35
C ILE A 25 9.10 -21.96 -9.71
N ASN A 26 8.39 -22.91 -10.34
CA ASN A 26 8.95 -24.18 -10.77
C ASN A 26 10.11 -24.03 -11.77
N GLU A 27 10.06 -23.04 -12.66
CA GLU A 27 11.15 -22.72 -13.60
C GLU A 27 12.46 -22.29 -12.93
N ILE A 28 12.38 -21.78 -11.69
CA ILE A 28 13.52 -21.18 -10.99
C ILE A 28 13.88 -21.86 -9.68
N LYS A 29 13.01 -22.74 -9.14
CA LYS A 29 13.18 -23.33 -7.80
C LYS A 29 14.49 -24.11 -7.66
N ASP A 30 14.95 -24.79 -8.71
CA ASP A 30 16.21 -25.56 -8.67
C ASP A 30 17.45 -24.65 -8.67
N LYS A 31 17.28 -23.35 -8.94
CA LYS A 31 18.34 -22.33 -8.94
C LYS A 31 18.42 -21.57 -7.61
N VAL A 32 17.53 -21.88 -6.65
CA VAL A 32 17.44 -21.23 -5.33
C VAL A 32 17.23 -22.26 -4.23
N LYS A 33 17.60 -21.94 -2.99
CA LYS A 33 17.47 -22.87 -1.86
C LYS A 33 16.12 -22.69 -1.14
N ILE A 34 15.03 -22.95 -1.84
CA ILE A 34 13.68 -22.94 -1.25
C ILE A 34 13.46 -24.25 -0.50
N GLN A 35 13.05 -24.16 0.76
CA GLN A 35 12.70 -25.28 1.63
C GLN A 35 11.20 -25.56 1.61
N ASN A 36 10.39 -24.52 1.55
CA ASN A 36 8.92 -24.64 1.58
C ASN A 36 8.30 -23.86 0.43
N LEU A 37 7.43 -24.51 -0.34
CA LEU A 37 6.58 -23.88 -1.33
C LEU A 37 5.12 -23.97 -0.87
N ILE A 38 4.50 -22.82 -0.65
CA ILE A 38 3.09 -22.70 -0.27
C ILE A 38 2.36 -22.01 -1.42
N TYR A 39 1.26 -22.60 -1.89
CA TYR A 39 0.43 -21.99 -2.92
C TYR A 39 -0.97 -21.70 -2.42
N THR A 40 -1.54 -20.60 -2.91
CA THR A 40 -2.92 -20.20 -2.57
C THR A 40 -3.91 -20.66 -3.64
N PRO A 41 -5.18 -20.93 -3.30
CA PRO A 41 -6.22 -21.20 -4.28
C PRO A 41 -6.33 -20.11 -5.35
N VAL A 42 -6.81 -20.48 -6.53
CA VAL A 42 -7.02 -19.54 -7.66
C VAL A 42 -8.17 -18.56 -7.35
N ALA A 43 -9.16 -18.99 -6.55
CA ALA A 43 -10.39 -18.27 -6.22
C ALA A 43 -10.21 -17.09 -5.24
N ILE A 44 -9.15 -16.29 -5.40
CA ILE A 44 -8.94 -15.04 -4.64
C ILE A 44 -9.28 -13.81 -5.49
N PHE A 45 -9.38 -13.95 -6.82
CA PHE A 45 -9.74 -12.86 -7.74
C PHE A 45 -10.80 -13.33 -8.76
N PRO A 46 -12.02 -12.75 -8.75
CA PRO A 46 -13.19 -13.28 -9.45
C PRO A 46 -13.16 -13.17 -10.99
N ASP A 47 -12.27 -12.37 -11.57
CA ASP A 47 -12.40 -11.93 -12.97
C ASP A 47 -11.50 -12.68 -13.98
N TYR A 48 -11.12 -13.91 -13.68
CA TYR A 48 -10.28 -14.69 -14.60
C TYR A 48 -10.80 -16.13 -14.71
N ALA A 49 -10.76 -16.70 -15.91
CA ALA A 49 -10.92 -18.14 -16.10
C ALA A 49 -9.93 -18.86 -15.18
N LEU A 50 -10.47 -19.57 -14.19
CA LEU A 50 -9.65 -20.26 -13.19
C LEU A 50 -9.18 -21.57 -13.83
N PRO A 51 -7.85 -21.84 -13.94
CA PRO A 51 -7.42 -23.18 -14.28
C PRO A 51 -7.93 -24.15 -13.21
N ASP A 52 -8.24 -25.37 -13.62
CA ASP A 52 -8.48 -26.45 -12.67
C ASP A 52 -7.23 -26.60 -11.79
N MET A 53 -7.48 -26.63 -10.47
CA MET A 53 -6.40 -26.79 -9.51
C MET A 53 -6.06 -28.26 -9.37
N GLU A 54 -4.79 -28.58 -9.57
CA GLU A 54 -4.24 -29.87 -9.28
C GLU A 54 -3.41 -29.81 -7.99
N LYS A 55 -3.31 -30.96 -7.33
CA LYS A 55 -2.44 -31.09 -6.17
C LYS A 55 -1.00 -31.14 -6.65
N ILE A 56 -0.15 -30.30 -6.05
CA ILE A 56 1.25 -30.16 -6.45
C ILE A 56 2.12 -31.02 -5.52
N PRO A 57 2.90 -31.98 -6.06
CA PRO A 57 3.89 -32.71 -5.28
C PRO A 57 4.89 -31.75 -4.62
N ASP A 58 5.30 -32.05 -3.39
CA ASP A 58 6.30 -31.29 -2.63
C ASP A 58 5.97 -29.80 -2.40
N ALA A 59 4.68 -29.45 -2.42
CA ALA A 59 4.18 -28.12 -2.07
C ALA A 59 2.94 -28.21 -1.16
N TYR A 60 2.70 -27.15 -0.40
CA TYR A 60 1.59 -27.05 0.55
C TYR A 60 0.49 -26.14 0.01
N LEU A 61 -0.75 -26.61 0.02
CA LEU A 61 -1.90 -25.75 -0.21
C LEU A 61 -2.20 -24.93 1.06
N LEU A 62 -2.30 -23.60 0.93
CA LEU A 62 -2.50 -22.72 2.09
C LEU A 62 -3.80 -23.04 2.87
N THR A 63 -4.89 -23.39 2.19
CA THR A 63 -6.16 -23.74 2.86
C THR A 63 -6.04 -25.03 3.65
N ASP A 64 -5.33 -26.04 3.13
CA ASP A 64 -5.03 -27.26 3.88
C ASP A 64 -4.25 -26.97 5.16
N LEU A 65 -3.27 -26.05 5.10
CA LEU A 65 -2.50 -25.65 6.29
C LEU A 65 -3.40 -24.97 7.33
N ILE A 66 -4.35 -24.13 6.89
CA ILE A 66 -5.27 -23.44 7.81
C ILE A 66 -6.27 -24.42 8.42
N GLU A 67 -6.84 -25.34 7.64
CA GLU A 67 -7.88 -26.28 8.11
C GLU A 67 -7.33 -27.36 9.04
N LYS A 68 -6.08 -27.79 8.85
CA LYS A 68 -5.46 -28.88 9.60
C LYS A 68 -4.80 -28.45 10.92
N ASN A 69 -4.70 -27.15 11.18
CA ASN A 69 -3.98 -26.62 12.35
C ASN A 69 -4.89 -25.73 13.20
N GLU A 70 -4.82 -25.91 14.51
CA GLU A 70 -5.51 -25.05 15.48
C GLU A 70 -4.96 -23.61 15.42
N PRO A 71 -5.78 -22.57 15.69
CA PRO A 71 -5.37 -21.16 15.67
C PRO A 71 -4.56 -20.78 16.92
N ASN A 72 -3.51 -21.55 17.21
CA ASN A 72 -2.61 -21.39 18.35
C ASN A 72 -1.19 -21.07 17.85
N PRO A 73 -0.94 -19.85 17.36
CA PRO A 73 0.39 -19.48 16.88
C PRO A 73 1.40 -19.49 18.04
N PRO A 74 2.66 -19.88 17.80
CA PRO A 74 3.68 -19.89 18.84
C PRO A 74 3.95 -18.47 19.37
N ALA A 75 4.24 -18.37 20.66
CA ALA A 75 4.74 -17.12 21.23
C ALA A 75 6.14 -16.82 20.67
N VAL A 76 6.27 -15.69 19.96
CA VAL A 76 7.55 -15.23 19.41
C VAL A 76 7.94 -13.96 20.14
N THR A 77 9.09 -13.97 20.82
CA THR A 77 9.72 -12.77 21.35
C THR A 77 10.46 -12.07 20.22
N ILE A 78 10.16 -10.78 20.01
CA ILE A 78 10.84 -9.95 19.01
C ILE A 78 11.49 -8.73 19.69
N ASN A 79 12.65 -8.32 19.20
CA ASN A 79 13.18 -6.98 19.44
C ASN A 79 12.71 -6.06 18.32
N ALA A 80 11.64 -5.30 18.56
CA ALA A 80 10.99 -4.52 17.50
C ALA A 80 11.89 -3.51 16.78
N LYS A 81 12.97 -3.04 17.41
CA LYS A 81 13.90 -2.05 16.85
C LYS A 81 15.03 -2.66 16.01
N GLU A 82 15.29 -3.96 16.18
CA GLU A 82 16.41 -4.65 15.53
C GLU A 82 15.92 -5.73 14.56
N ASP A 83 14.85 -6.43 14.93
CA ASP A 83 14.32 -7.53 14.12
C ASP A 83 13.59 -7.00 12.88
N LEU A 84 14.01 -7.50 11.73
CA LEU A 84 13.40 -7.18 10.45
C LEU A 84 12.00 -7.79 10.35
N ALA A 85 11.03 -6.95 10.01
CA ALA A 85 9.66 -7.35 9.71
C ALA A 85 9.43 -7.52 8.21
N LEU A 86 10.07 -6.68 7.39
CA LEU A 86 9.89 -6.67 5.93
C LEU A 86 11.21 -6.39 5.21
N LEU A 87 11.32 -6.95 4.00
CA LEU A 87 12.43 -6.71 3.07
C LEU A 87 11.90 -6.44 1.65
N PRO A 88 11.12 -5.37 1.42
CA PRO A 88 10.66 -5.02 0.08
C PRO A 88 11.85 -4.67 -0.82
N PHE A 89 11.85 -5.19 -2.04
CA PHE A 89 12.84 -4.84 -3.05
C PHE A 89 12.43 -3.60 -3.82
N THR A 90 13.37 -2.67 -4.04
CA THR A 90 13.17 -1.46 -4.83
C THR A 90 14.22 -1.35 -5.92
N GLY A 91 13.80 -1.02 -7.15
CA GLY A 91 14.69 -0.94 -8.32
C GLY A 91 15.45 0.38 -8.45
N GLY A 92 14.99 1.46 -7.80
CA GLY A 92 15.44 2.81 -8.16
C GLY A 92 15.25 3.10 -9.66
N THR A 93 15.83 4.20 -10.16
CA THR A 93 15.76 4.58 -11.59
C THR A 93 16.95 4.05 -12.41
N THR A 94 17.96 3.44 -11.78
CA THR A 94 19.27 3.21 -12.41
C THR A 94 19.96 1.88 -12.08
N GLY A 95 19.32 0.88 -11.45
CA GLY A 95 20.08 -0.31 -11.05
C GLY A 95 19.34 -1.58 -10.66
N VAL A 96 20.16 -2.55 -10.23
CA VAL A 96 19.75 -3.84 -9.68
C VAL A 96 18.92 -3.63 -8.41
N PRO A 97 17.76 -4.31 -8.24
CA PRO A 97 16.91 -4.14 -7.07
C PRO A 97 17.63 -4.37 -5.75
N LYS A 98 17.31 -3.57 -4.73
CA LYS A 98 17.88 -3.67 -3.38
C LYS A 98 16.78 -3.91 -2.37
N GLY A 99 17.04 -4.80 -1.41
CA GLY A 99 16.12 -5.06 -0.31
C GLY A 99 16.21 -3.97 0.75
N THR A 100 15.11 -3.23 0.97
CA THR A 100 15.01 -2.26 2.06
C THR A 100 14.72 -3.00 3.37
N MET A 101 15.68 -3.01 4.30
CA MET A 101 15.52 -3.66 5.60
C MET A 101 14.64 -2.81 6.53
N LEU A 102 13.40 -3.25 6.77
CA LEU A 102 12.44 -2.55 7.64
C LEU A 102 12.14 -3.36 8.89
N THR A 103 12.34 -2.74 10.05
CA THR A 103 12.04 -3.34 11.36
C THR A 103 10.56 -3.20 11.71
N HIS A 104 10.10 -3.96 12.71
CA HIS A 104 8.75 -3.78 13.27
C HIS A 104 8.52 -2.34 13.77
N PHE A 105 9.55 -1.72 14.36
CA PHE A 105 9.50 -0.37 14.87
C PHE A 105 9.35 0.66 13.75
N ASN A 106 10.04 0.50 12.61
CA ASN A 106 9.89 1.42 11.48
C ASN A 106 8.43 1.45 10.96
N ILE A 107 7.85 0.27 10.73
CA ILE A 107 6.49 0.12 10.21
C ILE A 107 5.47 0.71 11.18
N THR A 108 5.54 0.30 12.46
CA THR A 108 4.55 0.73 13.46
C THR A 108 4.66 2.22 13.81
N SER A 109 5.87 2.79 13.80
CA SER A 109 6.09 4.22 13.98
C SER A 109 5.52 5.03 12.82
N ASN A 110 5.75 4.59 11.58
CA ASN A 110 5.20 5.28 10.41
C ASN A 110 3.66 5.29 10.42
N ILE A 111 3.01 4.21 10.86
CA ILE A 111 1.54 4.19 11.00
C ILE A 111 1.04 5.18 12.07
N LYS A 112 1.79 5.36 13.16
CA LYS A 112 1.46 6.35 14.19
C LYS A 112 1.67 7.78 13.70
N GLN A 113 2.80 8.05 13.04
CA GLN A 113 3.15 9.35 12.46
C GLN A 113 2.20 9.75 11.32
N SER A 114 1.62 8.77 10.62
CA SER A 114 0.71 9.02 9.50
C SER A 114 -0.76 9.01 9.93
N ILE A 115 -1.51 7.94 9.63
CA ILE A 115 -2.97 7.93 9.73
C ILE A 115 -3.48 8.20 11.14
N GLN A 116 -2.78 7.72 12.17
CA GLN A 116 -3.20 7.97 13.56
C GLN A 116 -3.06 9.44 13.94
N TRP A 117 -2.12 10.17 13.35
CA TRP A 117 -1.92 11.59 13.57
C TRP A 117 -2.88 12.42 12.73
N PHE A 118 -2.80 12.36 11.40
CA PHE A 118 -3.51 13.31 10.54
C PHE A 118 -5.03 13.09 10.51
N LEU A 119 -5.51 11.88 10.82
CA LEU A 119 -6.94 11.61 10.97
C LEU A 119 -7.42 11.61 12.42
N ASN A 120 -6.57 11.85 13.43
CA ASN A 120 -6.98 11.78 14.83
C ASN A 120 -8.32 12.48 15.15
N PRO A 121 -8.64 13.67 14.59
CA PRO A 121 -9.93 14.34 14.81
C PRO A 121 -11.17 13.51 14.38
N LEU A 122 -11.01 12.57 13.46
CA LEU A 122 -12.08 11.71 12.93
C LEU A 122 -12.13 10.32 13.60
N LYS A 123 -11.23 10.03 14.54
CA LYS A 123 -11.04 8.69 15.12
C LYS A 123 -12.31 8.12 15.74
N SER A 124 -13.08 8.91 16.48
CA SER A 124 -14.32 8.46 17.14
C SER A 124 -15.44 8.09 16.15
N SER A 125 -15.48 8.75 15.00
CA SER A 125 -16.50 8.56 13.96
C SER A 125 -16.16 7.45 12.97
N VAL A 126 -14.87 7.19 12.73
CA VAL A 126 -14.40 6.32 11.65
C VAL A 126 -13.89 4.97 12.14
N ARG A 127 -13.18 4.92 13.28
CA ARG A 127 -12.53 3.69 13.77
C ARG A 127 -13.56 2.58 14.01
N GLY A 128 -13.36 1.41 13.40
CA GLY A 128 -14.28 0.26 13.49
C GLY A 128 -15.62 0.41 12.76
N LYS A 129 -15.86 1.54 12.08
CA LYS A 129 -17.18 1.93 11.53
C LYS A 129 -17.17 2.21 10.03
N SER A 130 -16.02 2.06 9.38
CA SER A 130 -15.80 2.56 8.02
C SER A 130 -14.94 1.59 7.19
N ALA A 131 -14.84 1.88 5.90
CA ALA A 131 -14.10 1.05 4.95
C ALA A 131 -13.03 1.84 4.19
N SER A 132 -12.00 1.13 3.76
CA SER A 132 -10.92 1.58 2.90
C SER A 132 -10.98 0.84 1.57
N LEU A 133 -10.93 1.57 0.46
CA LEU A 133 -10.70 0.98 -0.86
C LEU A 133 -9.22 1.11 -1.22
N ILE A 134 -8.55 -0.02 -1.38
CA ILE A 134 -7.11 -0.07 -1.67
C ILE A 134 -6.97 -0.44 -3.15
N CYS A 135 -6.80 0.58 -4.00
CA CYS A 135 -6.62 0.40 -5.45
C CYS A 135 -5.15 0.19 -5.83
N VAL A 136 -4.23 0.13 -4.88
CA VAL A 136 -2.79 -0.03 -5.11
C VAL A 136 -2.32 -1.42 -4.71
N PRO A 137 -1.30 -1.99 -5.37
CA PRO A 137 -0.85 -3.33 -5.04
C PRO A 137 -0.33 -3.44 -3.60
N VAL A 138 -0.78 -4.46 -2.86
CA VAL A 138 -0.39 -4.65 -1.45
C VAL A 138 1.04 -5.17 -1.27
N TYR A 139 1.71 -5.60 -2.35
CA TYR A 139 3.16 -5.88 -2.33
C TYR A 139 4.00 -4.59 -2.40
N HIS A 140 3.42 -3.47 -2.86
CA HIS A 140 4.09 -2.19 -2.90
C HIS A 140 3.97 -1.51 -1.52
N ALA A 141 5.01 -0.78 -1.10
CA ALA A 141 5.07 -0.18 0.24
C ALA A 141 3.84 0.70 0.56
N TYR A 142 3.33 1.44 -0.42
CA TYR A 142 2.09 2.24 -0.25
C TYR A 142 0.84 1.39 -0.01
N GLY A 143 0.64 0.30 -0.75
CA GLY A 143 -0.51 -0.58 -0.54
C GLY A 143 -0.43 -1.33 0.77
N LEU A 144 0.78 -1.78 1.15
CA LEU A 144 1.02 -2.42 2.44
C LEU A 144 0.81 -1.44 3.61
N TRP A 145 1.23 -0.18 3.46
CA TRP A 145 0.91 0.88 4.42
C TRP A 145 -0.61 1.08 4.55
N ALA A 146 -1.37 1.08 3.45
CA ALA A 146 -2.82 1.22 3.50
C ALA A 146 -3.51 0.04 4.21
N VAL A 147 -2.96 -1.17 4.08
CA VAL A 147 -3.38 -2.36 4.84
C VAL A 147 -3.12 -2.15 6.34
N HIS A 148 -1.90 -1.83 6.73
CA HIS A 148 -1.55 -1.60 8.14
C HIS A 148 -2.33 -0.44 8.77
N ALA A 149 -2.53 0.64 8.00
CA ALA A 149 -3.35 1.78 8.39
C ALA A 149 -4.79 1.34 8.68
N SER A 150 -5.39 0.58 7.76
CA SER A 150 -6.75 0.04 7.91
C SER A 150 -6.86 -0.91 9.11
N VAL A 151 -5.90 -1.80 9.33
CA VAL A 151 -5.85 -2.68 10.49
C VAL A 151 -5.78 -1.87 11.80
N SER A 152 -4.89 -0.87 11.87
CA SER A 152 -4.72 -0.05 13.08
C SER A 152 -5.98 0.72 13.49
N TRP A 153 -6.87 0.98 12.53
CA TRP A 153 -8.16 1.66 12.73
C TRP A 153 -9.37 0.72 12.70
N GLY A 154 -9.17 -0.60 12.54
CA GLY A 154 -10.25 -1.58 12.43
C GLY A 154 -11.18 -1.31 11.24
N LEU A 155 -10.65 -0.81 10.12
CA LEU A 155 -11.42 -0.50 8.92
C LEU A 155 -11.65 -1.76 8.09
N ARG A 156 -12.84 -1.88 7.50
CA ARG A 156 -13.09 -2.88 6.47
C ARG A 156 -12.20 -2.58 5.26
N MET A 157 -11.35 -3.51 4.86
CA MET A 157 -10.55 -3.39 3.64
C MET A 157 -11.35 -3.92 2.45
N ILE A 158 -11.37 -3.16 1.35
CA ILE A 158 -11.88 -3.58 0.06
C ILE A 158 -10.68 -3.62 -0.89
N LEU A 159 -10.28 -4.84 -1.26
CA LEU A 159 -9.24 -5.11 -2.24
C LEU A 159 -9.89 -5.33 -3.62
N VAL A 160 -9.21 -4.89 -4.66
CA VAL A 160 -9.73 -4.79 -6.03
C VAL A 160 -8.57 -4.95 -7.01
N ASP A 161 -8.84 -5.46 -8.21
CA ASP A 161 -7.84 -5.36 -9.29
C ASP A 161 -7.63 -3.89 -9.63
N ALA A 162 -6.44 -3.37 -9.36
CA ALA A 162 -6.06 -1.98 -9.60
C ALA A 162 -6.31 -1.51 -11.04
N ARG A 163 -6.37 -2.45 -12.00
CA ARG A 163 -6.55 -2.17 -13.43
C ARG A 163 -8.02 -2.06 -13.85
N ASP A 164 -8.96 -2.54 -13.04
CA ASP A 164 -10.39 -2.52 -13.37
C ASP A 164 -11.04 -1.23 -12.84
N ILE A 165 -10.93 -0.17 -13.64
CA ILE A 165 -11.44 1.17 -13.30
C ILE A 165 -12.97 1.19 -13.13
N ASP A 166 -13.70 0.39 -13.93
CA ASP A 166 -15.16 0.32 -13.84
C ASP A 166 -15.61 -0.38 -12.56
N GLN A 167 -14.93 -1.46 -12.15
CA GLN A 167 -15.14 -2.10 -10.86
C GLN A 167 -14.83 -1.13 -9.71
N ILE A 168 -13.70 -0.39 -9.77
CA ILE A 168 -13.35 0.63 -8.78
C ILE A 168 -14.47 1.67 -8.67
N ALA A 169 -14.92 2.24 -9.79
CA ALA A 169 -15.99 3.24 -9.81
C ALA A 169 -17.31 2.68 -9.26
N SER A 170 -17.66 1.45 -9.62
CA SER A 170 -18.84 0.73 -9.12
C SER A 170 -18.78 0.50 -7.61
N ILE A 171 -17.62 0.10 -7.07
CA ILE A 171 -17.41 -0.08 -5.63
C ILE A 171 -17.52 1.25 -4.89
N ILE A 172 -16.89 2.32 -5.39
CA ILE A 172 -16.98 3.66 -4.79
C ILE A 172 -18.45 4.07 -4.66
N LYS A 173 -19.24 3.91 -5.73
CA LYS A 173 -20.68 4.20 -5.73
C LYS A 173 -21.48 3.36 -4.76
N LYS A 174 -21.29 2.04 -4.78
CA LYS A 174 -22.13 1.08 -4.04
C LYS A 174 -21.76 0.99 -2.57
N LYS A 175 -20.47 1.00 -2.27
CA LYS A 175 -19.92 0.73 -0.93
C LYS A 175 -19.52 1.98 -0.16
N ARG A 176 -19.34 3.12 -0.86
CA ARG A 176 -19.05 4.44 -0.26
C ARG A 176 -17.95 4.36 0.81
N PRO A 177 -16.74 3.86 0.45
CA PRO A 177 -15.66 3.74 1.41
C PRO A 177 -15.30 5.12 2.00
N PHE A 178 -14.81 5.15 3.23
CA PHE A 178 -14.32 6.37 3.85
C PHE A 178 -13.06 6.90 3.15
N SER A 179 -12.18 6.01 2.70
CA SER A 179 -10.96 6.38 1.99
C SER A 179 -10.74 5.54 0.73
N VAL A 180 -10.11 6.15 -0.28
CA VAL A 180 -9.68 5.51 -1.53
C VAL A 180 -8.21 5.83 -1.74
N TYR A 181 -7.37 4.80 -1.66
CA TYR A 181 -5.93 4.89 -1.87
C TYR A 181 -5.61 4.58 -3.34
N GLY A 182 -5.05 5.54 -4.06
CA GLY A 182 -4.80 5.44 -5.49
C GLY A 182 -3.52 6.14 -5.93
N VAL A 183 -3.18 5.98 -7.21
CA VAL A 183 -2.09 6.71 -7.87
C VAL A 183 -2.71 7.70 -8.87
N PRO A 184 -1.96 8.70 -9.37
CA PRO A 184 -2.50 9.70 -10.31
C PRO A 184 -3.24 9.10 -11.51
N THR A 185 -2.76 7.98 -12.06
CA THR A 185 -3.41 7.29 -13.19
C THR A 185 -4.81 6.78 -12.86
N HIS A 186 -5.04 6.24 -11.65
CA HIS A 186 -6.39 5.84 -11.24
C HIS A 186 -7.34 7.04 -11.25
N TYR A 187 -6.92 8.19 -10.75
CA TYR A 187 -7.76 9.38 -10.70
C TYR A 187 -8.04 9.96 -12.09
N MET A 188 -7.05 9.94 -12.99
CA MET A 188 -7.23 10.32 -14.40
C MET A 188 -8.25 9.42 -15.10
N GLU A 189 -8.20 8.10 -14.87
CA GLU A 189 -9.17 7.17 -15.47
C GLU A 189 -10.56 7.28 -14.82
N LEU A 190 -10.64 7.44 -13.49
CA LEU A 190 -11.89 7.65 -12.78
C LEU A 190 -12.63 8.91 -13.25
N LEU A 191 -11.92 9.96 -13.68
CA LEU A 191 -12.52 11.15 -14.30
C LEU A 191 -13.31 10.84 -15.58
N LYS A 192 -13.04 9.73 -16.26
CA LYS A 192 -13.79 9.29 -17.45
C LYS A 192 -15.07 8.54 -17.09
N THR A 193 -15.21 8.10 -15.83
CA THR A 193 -16.38 7.39 -15.31
C THR A 193 -17.36 8.35 -14.61
N ASP A 194 -18.58 7.90 -14.30
CA ASP A 194 -19.60 8.69 -13.57
C ASP A 194 -19.34 8.72 -12.05
N ILE A 195 -18.19 9.21 -11.60
CA ILE A 195 -17.97 9.49 -10.16
C ILE A 195 -18.77 10.72 -9.72
N ARG A 196 -19.44 10.65 -8.56
CA ARG A 196 -20.31 11.73 -8.02
C ARG A 196 -19.94 12.10 -6.59
N LYS A 197 -20.51 13.19 -6.10
CA LYS A 197 -20.23 13.78 -4.78
C LYS A 197 -20.48 12.81 -3.63
N MET A 198 -19.42 12.49 -2.88
CA MET A 198 -19.45 11.65 -1.69
C MET A 198 -18.32 12.06 -0.74
N PRO A 199 -18.50 12.06 0.60
CA PRO A 199 -17.47 12.43 1.57
C PRO A 199 -16.43 11.31 1.72
N ILE A 200 -15.63 11.12 0.66
CA ILE A 200 -14.62 10.08 0.53
C ILE A 200 -13.26 10.76 0.50
N LEU A 201 -12.35 10.34 1.38
CA LEU A 201 -10.97 10.81 1.36
C LEU A 201 -10.21 10.12 0.23
N TYR A 202 -9.90 10.87 -0.83
CA TYR A 202 -9.06 10.39 -1.93
C TYR A 202 -7.59 10.73 -1.64
N ILE A 203 -6.73 9.71 -1.61
CA ILE A 203 -5.32 9.86 -1.30
C ILE A 203 -4.50 9.39 -2.50
N SER A 204 -3.83 10.33 -3.16
CA SER A 204 -2.87 10.06 -4.22
C SER A 204 -1.46 9.93 -3.65
N GLY A 205 -0.69 9.00 -4.20
CA GLY A 205 0.73 8.81 -3.85
C GLY A 205 1.49 8.08 -4.95
N ALA A 206 2.73 7.70 -4.62
CA ALA A 206 3.69 6.99 -5.50
C ALA A 206 4.17 7.75 -6.76
N ALA A 207 3.44 8.77 -7.21
CA ALA A 207 3.85 9.69 -8.25
C ALA A 207 3.22 11.07 -8.01
N ALA A 208 3.81 12.12 -8.58
CA ALA A 208 3.27 13.47 -8.50
C ALA A 208 1.87 13.54 -9.13
N LEU A 209 0.90 14.10 -8.41
CA LEU A 209 -0.44 14.34 -8.93
C LEU A 209 -0.43 15.66 -9.73
N PRO A 210 -0.79 15.65 -11.02
CA PRO A 210 -0.90 16.90 -11.76
C PRO A 210 -1.96 17.82 -11.14
N PRO A 211 -1.67 19.11 -10.90
CA PRO A 211 -2.64 20.03 -10.30
C PRO A 211 -3.97 20.10 -11.06
N SER A 212 -3.93 20.03 -12.40
CA SER A 212 -5.12 20.02 -13.26
C SER A 212 -6.02 18.80 -13.05
N VAL A 213 -5.42 17.63 -12.78
CA VAL A 213 -6.15 16.39 -12.46
C VAL A 213 -6.83 16.55 -11.10
N ALA A 214 -6.10 17.04 -10.09
CA ALA A 214 -6.66 17.31 -8.77
C ALA A 214 -7.85 18.27 -8.86
N GLU A 215 -7.69 19.42 -9.52
CA GLU A 215 -8.76 20.41 -9.67
C GLU A 215 -10.00 19.87 -10.37
N THR A 216 -9.82 19.10 -11.45
CA THR A 216 -10.93 18.52 -12.20
C THR A 216 -11.64 17.46 -11.37
N PHE A 217 -10.87 16.64 -10.64
CA PHE A 217 -11.41 15.63 -9.74
C PHE A 217 -12.21 16.26 -8.59
N GLU A 218 -11.71 17.34 -8.00
CA GLU A 218 -12.41 18.10 -6.97
C GLU A 218 -13.68 18.76 -7.51
N LYS A 219 -13.65 19.34 -8.71
CA LYS A 219 -14.84 19.92 -9.36
C LYS A 219 -15.91 18.85 -9.59
N LYS A 220 -15.51 17.65 -10.02
CA LYS A 220 -16.42 16.54 -10.31
C LYS A 220 -16.98 15.86 -9.06
N THR A 221 -16.14 15.61 -8.06
CA THR A 221 -16.50 14.87 -6.83
C THR A 221 -16.88 15.77 -5.65
N GLY A 222 -16.61 17.08 -5.74
CA GLY A 222 -16.83 18.01 -4.63
C GLY A 222 -15.95 17.78 -3.40
N VAL A 223 -14.96 16.88 -3.46
CA VAL A 223 -14.09 16.56 -2.33
C VAL A 223 -12.63 16.81 -2.67
N PRO A 224 -11.88 17.51 -1.80
CA PRO A 224 -10.48 17.79 -2.04
C PRO A 224 -9.60 16.53 -2.03
N MET A 225 -8.59 16.50 -2.89
CA MET A 225 -7.64 15.40 -2.98
C MET A 225 -6.47 15.60 -2.01
N THR A 226 -6.11 14.55 -1.28
CA THR A 226 -4.91 14.48 -0.45
C THR A 226 -3.77 13.86 -1.24
N GLU A 227 -2.55 14.38 -1.06
CA GLU A 227 -1.33 13.81 -1.62
C GLU A 227 -0.41 13.34 -0.49
N GLY A 228 0.27 12.21 -0.70
CA GLY A 228 1.31 11.71 0.17
C GLY A 228 2.60 11.47 -0.61
N TYR A 229 3.74 11.81 0.00
CA TYR A 229 5.06 11.56 -0.54
C TYR A 229 5.90 10.73 0.43
N GLY A 230 6.77 9.93 -0.16
CA GLY A 230 7.76 9.13 0.53
C GLY A 230 8.25 7.99 -0.35
N MET A 231 9.02 7.09 0.25
CA MET A 231 9.70 6.01 -0.44
C MET A 231 9.74 4.76 0.45
N THR A 232 10.03 3.59 -0.10
CA THR A 232 10.03 2.33 0.66
C THR A 232 10.96 2.41 1.88
N GLU A 233 12.10 3.08 1.73
CA GLU A 233 13.13 3.33 2.73
C GLU A 233 12.63 4.10 3.96
N THR A 234 11.49 4.79 3.84
CA THR A 234 10.89 5.60 4.90
C THR A 234 9.60 5.01 5.46
N SER A 235 9.32 3.73 5.20
CA SER A 235 8.22 2.95 5.79
C SER A 235 6.74 3.34 5.59
N PRO A 236 6.27 3.89 4.45
CA PRO A 236 6.93 4.65 3.40
C PRO A 236 6.70 6.15 3.49
N LEU A 237 5.77 6.64 4.32
CA LEU A 237 5.29 8.02 4.23
C LEU A 237 6.21 9.00 4.97
N THR A 238 6.68 10.06 4.29
CA THR A 238 7.42 11.17 4.94
C THR A 238 6.62 12.45 4.99
N HIS A 239 5.83 12.74 3.95
CA HIS A 239 5.03 13.96 3.87
C HIS A 239 3.58 13.65 3.53
N ILE A 240 2.68 14.44 4.09
CA ILE A 240 1.26 14.38 3.73
C ILE A 240 0.63 15.76 3.68
N ASN A 241 -0.19 15.96 2.64
CA ASN A 241 -0.94 17.18 2.45
C ASN A 241 -2.26 17.13 3.21
N ILE A 242 -2.25 17.69 4.43
CA ILE A 242 -3.43 17.72 5.29
C ILE A 242 -4.48 18.77 4.88
N SER A 243 -4.18 19.66 3.92
CA SER A 243 -5.08 20.80 3.60
C SER A 243 -6.44 20.36 3.06
N ALA A 244 -6.50 19.23 2.35
CA ALA A 244 -7.75 18.62 1.91
C ALA A 244 -8.65 18.20 3.09
N ILE A 245 -8.05 17.64 4.14
CA ILE A 245 -8.74 17.26 5.36
C ILE A 245 -9.11 18.51 6.15
N SER A 246 -8.22 19.50 6.21
CA SER A 246 -8.46 20.79 6.87
C SER A 246 -9.64 21.56 6.27
N LYS A 247 -9.90 21.44 4.97
CA LYS A 247 -11.11 22.01 4.35
C LYS A 247 -12.39 21.31 4.80
N VAL A 248 -12.34 19.99 5.04
CA VAL A 248 -13.46 19.22 5.57
C VAL A 248 -13.67 19.50 7.07
N THR A 249 -12.59 19.58 7.85
CA THR A 249 -12.63 19.87 9.29
C THR A 249 -12.72 21.37 9.61
N ARG A 250 -12.70 22.23 8.60
CA ARG A 250 -12.72 23.71 8.67
C ARG A 250 -11.54 24.33 9.42
N PHE A 251 -10.42 23.62 9.51
CA PHE A 251 -9.19 24.15 10.08
C PHE A 251 -8.42 25.06 9.10
N MET A 252 -8.58 24.86 7.79
CA MET A 252 -8.02 25.73 6.75
C MET A 252 -9.07 25.94 5.65
N ALA A 253 -9.15 27.18 5.13
CA ALA A 253 -10.12 27.54 4.10
C ALA A 253 -9.72 27.05 2.68
N GLU A 254 -8.41 26.98 2.40
CA GLU A 254 -7.88 26.69 1.07
C GLU A 254 -7.04 25.43 1.04
N VAL A 255 -7.17 24.69 -0.07
CA VAL A 255 -6.36 23.49 -0.35
C VAL A 255 -5.06 23.94 -0.98
N LYS A 256 -3.93 23.55 -0.40
CA LYS A 256 -2.60 23.77 -0.99
C LYS A 256 -2.28 22.62 -1.94
N ARG A 257 -1.66 22.89 -3.10
CA ARG A 257 -1.19 21.86 -4.03
C ARG A 257 0.29 21.60 -3.79
N SER A 258 0.59 20.54 -3.06
CA SER A 258 1.96 20.14 -2.70
C SER A 258 1.93 18.73 -2.09
N ILE A 259 3.11 18.15 -1.86
CA ILE A 259 3.25 16.91 -1.09
C ILE A 259 2.92 17.06 0.41
N GLY A 260 2.75 18.30 0.88
CA GLY A 260 2.36 18.61 2.24
C GLY A 260 3.50 18.84 3.21
N VAL A 261 3.26 18.55 4.48
CA VAL A 261 4.22 18.74 5.57
C VAL A 261 4.83 17.41 6.01
N PRO A 262 6.04 17.40 6.58
CA PRO A 262 6.60 16.20 7.19
C PRO A 262 5.65 15.61 8.24
N VAL A 263 5.57 14.28 8.31
CA VAL A 263 4.90 13.60 9.42
C VAL A 263 5.68 13.83 10.73
N PRO A 264 5.06 13.69 11.92
CA PRO A 264 5.71 13.97 13.20
C PRO A 264 7.02 13.20 13.35
N ASP A 265 7.97 13.78 14.06
CA ASP A 265 9.29 13.19 14.32
C ASP A 265 10.06 12.81 13.04
N THR A 266 9.87 13.58 11.96
CA THR A 266 10.60 13.44 10.69
C THR A 266 11.34 14.73 10.37
N GLU A 267 12.67 14.67 10.34
CA GLU A 267 13.52 15.78 9.92
C GLU A 267 13.69 15.76 8.40
N VAL A 268 13.60 16.94 7.79
CA VAL A 268 13.71 17.13 6.35
C VAL A 268 14.55 18.35 6.09
N LYS A 269 15.45 18.26 5.11
CA LYS A 269 16.31 19.34 4.65
C LYS A 269 16.41 19.34 3.14
N LEU A 270 16.57 20.52 2.55
CA LEU A 270 16.88 20.67 1.14
C LEU A 270 18.38 20.89 1.00
N ILE A 271 19.03 20.08 0.18
CA ILE A 271 20.47 20.13 -0.04
C ILE A 271 20.72 20.55 -1.48
N ASP A 272 21.56 21.55 -1.68
CA ASP A 272 22.04 21.94 -2.99
C ASP A 272 22.92 20.81 -3.59
N ILE A 273 22.63 20.42 -4.83
CA ILE A 273 23.28 19.25 -5.46
C ILE A 273 24.73 19.55 -5.85
N GLU A 274 25.07 20.82 -6.12
CA GLU A 274 26.42 21.24 -6.52
C GLU A 274 27.31 21.46 -5.30
N THR A 275 26.80 22.11 -4.25
CA THR A 275 27.61 22.48 -3.08
C THR A 275 27.52 21.48 -1.92
N GLY A 276 26.42 20.71 -1.84
CA GLY A 276 26.14 19.84 -0.69
C GLY A 276 25.71 20.59 0.58
N GLU A 277 25.55 21.91 0.50
CA GLU A 277 25.09 22.76 1.60
C GLU A 277 23.57 22.77 1.72
N GLU A 278 23.06 23.13 2.89
CA GLU A 278 21.64 23.30 3.11
C GLU A 278 21.13 24.55 2.38
N ALA A 279 20.10 24.38 1.55
CA ALA A 279 19.49 25.47 0.79
C ALA A 279 18.71 26.40 1.73
N ALA A 280 18.86 27.71 1.54
CA ALA A 280 18.03 28.70 2.23
C ALA A 280 16.59 28.62 1.71
N ILE A 281 15.62 28.46 2.63
CA ILE A 281 14.18 28.39 2.35
C ILE A 281 13.55 29.78 2.50
#